data_AF-A0A1G6QQP5-F1
#
_entry.id   AF-A0A1G6QQP5-F1
#
_cell.length_a   1.000
_cell.length_b   1.000
_cell.length_c   1.000
_cell.angle_alpha   90.00
_cell.angle_beta   90.00
_cell.angle_gamma   90.00
#
_symmetry.space_group_name_H-M   'P 1'
#
loop_
_entity.id
_entity.type
_entity.pdbx_description
1 polymer ?
#
loop_
_entity_poly.entity_id
_entity_poly.type
_entity_poly.pdbx_seq_one_letter_code
_entity_poly.pdbx_strand_id
1 'polypeptide(L)' 'MQLESQTDHIAILSLMLVGMLIKRLEEVGQLDDGTARHIHRLVGSVRTHATNAGLKDLNILFDNIDRSLGERQLVS' A
#
# COMPACT_ATOMS: atom_id res chain seq x y z
N MET A 1 -15.24 0.86 22.23
CA MET A 1 -14.97 0.85 20.78
C MET A 1 -15.53 -0.44 20.22
N GLN A 2 -16.71 -0.41 19.60
CA GLN A 2 -17.36 -1.63 19.11
C GLN A 2 -18.24 -1.28 17.90
N LEU A 3 -17.57 -1.11 16.77
CA LEU A 3 -18.07 -1.20 15.38
C LEU A 3 -16.91 -1.10 14.35
N GLU A 4 -15.66 -0.88 14.80
CA GLU A 4 -14.48 -0.62 13.94
C GLU A 4 -13.81 -1.88 13.34
N SER A 5 -13.97 -3.07 13.93
CA SER A 5 -13.11 -4.23 13.62
C SER A 5 -13.19 -4.73 12.17
N GLN A 6 -14.36 -4.89 11.54
CA GLN A 6 -14.44 -5.53 10.22
C GLN A 6 -13.92 -4.64 9.08
N THR A 7 -14.21 -3.34 9.10
CA THR A 7 -13.72 -2.40 8.09
C THR A 7 -12.21 -2.30 8.13
N ASP A 8 -11.62 -2.28 9.32
CA ASP A 8 -10.17 -2.26 9.51
C ASP A 8 -9.53 -3.57 9.04
N HIS A 9 -10.15 -4.73 9.30
CA HIS A 9 -9.68 -6.01 8.78
C HIS A 9 -9.71 -6.06 7.25
N ILE A 10 -10.77 -5.53 6.62
CA ILE A 10 -10.87 -5.45 5.15
C ILE A 10 -9.79 -4.51 4.60
N ALA A 11 -9.53 -3.38 5.26
CA ALA A 11 -8.46 -2.46 4.87
C ALA A 11 -7.08 -3.13 4.96
N ILE A 12 -6.79 -3.85 6.04
CA ILE A 12 -5.56 -4.62 6.22
C ILE A 12 -5.40 -5.66 5.11
N LEU A 13 -6.43 -6.48 4.87
CA LEU A 13 -6.40 -7.51 3.84
C LEU A 13 -6.21 -6.90 2.45
N SER A 14 -6.86 -5.77 2.16
CA SER A 14 -6.72 -5.06 0.89
C SER A 14 -5.30 -4.54 0.70
N LEU A 15 -4.68 -3.98 1.75
CA LEU A 15 -3.29 -3.52 1.70
C LEU A 15 -2.31 -4.68 1.49
N MET A 16 -2.52 -5.82 2.15
CA MET A 16 -1.71 -7.02 1.96
C MET A 16 -1.84 -7.58 0.53
N LEU A 17 -3.05 -7.63 -0.02
CA LEU A 17 -3.30 -8.06 -1.40
C LEU A 17 -2.64 -7.14 -2.41
N VAL A 18 -2.71 -5.82 -2.22
CA VAL A 18 -2.03 -4.83 -3.06
C VAL A 18 -0.52 -5.03 -2.99
N GLY A 19 0.07 -5.20 -1.80
CA GLY A 19 1.49 -5.50 -1.65
C GLY A 19 1.92 -6.77 -2.39
N MET A 20 1.13 -7.85 -2.28
CA MET A 20 1.38 -9.09 -3.02
C MET A 20 1.28 -8.89 -4.54
N LEU A 21 0.27 -8.16 -5.01
CA LEU A 21 0.07 -7.91 -6.43
C LEU A 21 1.22 -7.09 -7.02
N ILE A 22 1.67 -6.04 -6.32
CA ILE A 22 2.84 -5.24 -6.73
C ILE A 22 4.06 -6.16 -6.90
N LYS A 23 4.36 -6.98 -5.88
CA LYS A 23 5.48 -7.91 -5.93
C LYS A 23 5.37 -8.88 -7.12
N ARG A 24 4.18 -9.44 -7.37
CA ARG A 24 3.96 -10.34 -8.51
C ARG A 24 4.14 -9.64 -9.84
N LEU A 25 3.59 -8.43 -10.01
CA LEU A 25 3.74 -7.64 -11.23
C LEU A 25 5.19 -7.28 -11.49
N GLU A 26 5.96 -6.99 -10.44
CA GLU A 26 7.40 -6.79 -10.54
C GLU A 26 8.15 -8.06 -10.96
N GLU A 27 7.87 -9.21 -10.33
CA GLU A 27 8.50 -10.51 -10.64
C GLU A 27 8.28 -10.93 -12.11
N VAL A 28 7.13 -10.58 -12.70
CA VAL A 28 6.83 -10.90 -14.11
C VAL A 28 7.18 -9.75 -15.09
N GLY A 29 7.80 -8.67 -14.61
CA GLY A 29 8.18 -7.52 -15.44
C GLY A 29 6.99 -6.72 -16.01
N GLN A 30 5.80 -6.84 -15.40
CA GLN A 30 4.57 -6.15 -15.82
C GLN A 30 4.25 -4.91 -14.98
N LEU A 31 5.08 -4.58 -14.00
CA LEU A 31 5.00 -3.30 -13.30
C LEU A 31 5.77 -2.24 -14.09
N ASP A 32 5.07 -1.42 -14.88
CA ASP A 32 5.67 -0.23 -15.49
C ASP A 32 5.69 0.96 -14.51
N ASP A 33 6.50 1.97 -14.80
CA ASP A 33 6.68 3.14 -13.92
C ASP A 33 5.41 3.98 -13.75
N GLY A 34 4.56 4.03 -14.78
CA GLY A 34 3.27 4.73 -14.72
C GLY A 34 2.32 4.05 -13.74
N THR A 35 2.22 2.72 -13.83
CA THR A 35 1.46 1.86 -12.92
C THR A 35 2.02 1.95 -11.50
N ALA A 36 3.34 1.88 -11.31
CA ALA A 36 3.98 2.02 -9.99
C ALA A 36 3.66 3.39 -9.35
N ARG A 37 3.77 4.49 -10.10
CA ARG A 37 3.41 5.83 -9.62
C ARG A 37 1.93 5.97 -9.30
N HIS A 38 1.05 5.33 -10.07
CA HIS A 38 -0.39 5.34 -9.79
C HIS A 38 -0.70 4.61 -8.49
N ILE A 39 -0.12 3.42 -8.30
CA ILE A 39 -0.26 2.63 -7.07
C ILE A 39 0.28 3.40 -5.86
N HIS A 40 1.45 4.03 -5.97
CA HIS A 40 2.01 4.82 -4.88
C HIS A 40 1.10 5.99 -4.46
N ARG A 41 0.49 6.70 -5.42
CA ARG A 41 -0.50 7.76 -5.13
C ARG A 41 -1.75 7.22 -4.45
N LEU A 42 -2.24 6.06 -4.87
CA LEU A 42 -3.40 5.41 -4.27
C LEU A 42 -3.10 5.02 -2.82
N VAL A 43 -1.99 4.34 -2.58
CA VAL A 43 -1.51 3.93 -1.26
C VAL A 43 -1.32 5.14 -0.35
N GLY A 44 -0.71 6.23 -0.85
CA GLY A 44 -0.54 7.48 -0.09
C GLY A 44 -1.87 8.15 0.29
N SER A 45 -2.88 8.08 -0.58
CA SER A 45 -4.23 8.60 -0.30
C SER A 45 -4.92 7.78 0.81
N VAL A 46 -4.79 6.46 0.76
CA VAL A 46 -5.31 5.55 1.80
C VAL A 46 -4.56 5.75 3.12
N ARG A 47 -3.24 5.94 3.09
CA ARG A 47 -2.41 6.26 4.25
C ARG A 47 -2.85 7.55 4.94
N THR A 48 -3.14 8.58 4.16
CA THR A 48 -3.65 9.86 4.67
C THR A 48 -5.01 9.68 5.35
N HIS A 49 -5.92 8.94 4.72
CA HIS A 49 -7.23 8.64 5.30
C HIS A 49 -7.13 7.84 6.61
N ALA A 50 -6.32 6.78 6.63
CA ALA A 50 -6.07 5.97 7.82
C ALA A 50 -5.46 6.79 8.97
N THR A 51 -4.49 7.67 8.66
CA THR A 51 -3.87 8.55 9.64
C THR A 51 -4.89 9.50 10.27
N ASN A 52 -5.76 10.10 9.45
CA ASN A 52 -6.82 10.99 9.92
C ASN A 52 -7.88 10.27 10.75
N ALA A 53 -8.10 8.98 10.49
CA ALA A 53 -8.98 8.11 11.28
C ALA A 53 -8.31 7.59 12.57
N GLY A 54 -7.04 7.92 12.83
CA GLY A 54 -6.31 7.46 14.02
C GLY A 54 -5.79 6.02 13.93
N LEU A 55 -5.87 5.38 12.75
CA LEU A 55 -5.47 3.99 12.50
C LEU A 55 -3.95 3.85 12.31
N LYS A 56 -3.18 4.22 13.34
CA LYS A 56 -1.71 4.27 13.29
C LYS A 56 -1.05 2.89 13.11
N ASP A 57 -1.73 1.82 13.48
CA ASP A 57 -1.22 0.44 13.37
C ASP A 57 -1.02 0.01 11.90
N LEU A 58 -1.70 0.68 10.96
CA LEU A 58 -1.58 0.41 9.53
C LEU A 58 -0.27 0.95 8.91
N ASN A 59 0.50 1.78 9.63
CA ASN A 59 1.75 2.37 9.12
C ASN A 59 2.75 1.33 8.64
N ILE A 60 2.87 0.20 9.34
CA ILE A 60 3.78 -0.89 8.96
C ILE A 60 3.40 -1.49 7.59
N LEU A 61 2.10 -1.57 7.29
CA LEU A 61 1.63 -2.07 5.99
C LEU A 61 1.95 -1.08 4.87
N PHE A 62 1.76 0.21 5.11
CA PHE A 62 2.13 1.26 4.15
C PHE A 62 3.63 1.27 3.89
N ASP A 63 4.47 1.16 4.92
CA ASP A 63 5.93 1.13 4.77
C ASP A 63 6.41 -0.10 3.98
N ASN A 64 5.75 -1.25 4.16
CA ASN A 64 6.06 -2.44 3.38
C ASN A 64 5.66 -2.29 1.91
N ILE A 65 4.52 -1.66 1.63
CA ILE A 65 4.10 -1.36 0.26
C ILE A 65 5.04 -0.35 -0.39
N ASP A 66 5.42 0.71 0.32
CA ASP A 66 6.37 1.71 -0.17
C ASP A 66 7.74 1.09 -0.46
N ARG A 67 8.22 0.15 0.37
CA ARG A 67 9.45 -0.62 0.09
C ARG A 67 9.31 -1.47 -1.17
N SER A 68 8.18 -2.15 -1.36
CA SER A 68 7.92 -2.93 -2.58
C SER A 68 7.78 -2.06 -3.84
N LEU A 69 7.46 -0.77 -3.71
CA LEU A 69 7.43 0.17 -4.82
C LEU A 69 8.77 0.89 -5.05
N GLY A 70 9.63 0.92 -4.02
CA GLY A 70 10.67 1.93 -3.81
C GLY A 70 12.09 1.55 -4.19
N GLU A 71 12.39 0.34 -4.65
CA GLU A 71 13.71 0.05 -5.22
C GLU A 71 13.95 0.76 -6.57
N ARG A 72 12.94 1.47 -7.11
CA ARG A 72 13.01 2.16 -8.42
C ARG A 72 13.20 3.68 -8.36
N GLN A 73 13.10 4.32 -7.19
CA GLN A 73 13.25 5.79 -7.09
C GLN A 73 14.71 6.27 -6.91
N LEU A 74 15.69 5.38 -6.74
CA LEU A 74 17.09 5.75 -6.50
C LEU A 74 18.00 5.71 -7.75
N VAL A 75 17.43 5.58 -8.95
CA VAL A 75 18.19 5.63 -10.20
C VAL A 75 17.47 6.55 -11.20
N SER A 76 17.58 7.86 -11.00
CA SER A 76 17.41 8.86 -12.07
C SER A 76 18.53 9.88 -12.00
#